data_AF-A0AAZ3S8A8-F1
#
_entry.id   AF-A0AAZ3S8A8-F1
#
_cell.length_a   1.000
_cell.length_b   1.000
_cell.length_c   1.000
_cell.angle_alpha   90.00
_cell.angle_beta   90.00
_cell.angle_gamma   90.00
#
_symmetry.space_group_name_H-M   'P 1'
#
loop_
_entity.id
_entity.type
_entity.pdbx_description
1 polymer ?
#
loop_
_entity_poly.entity_id
_entity_poly.type
_entity_poly.pdbx_seq_one_letter_code
_entity_poly.pdbx_strand_id
1 'polypeptide(L)'
;MRLKELSVELRHRIVSRHRSGEGYQNISAALKVPKNTVPSVILKWNKFGTTKTVPRDGSPAKLGIQGRRALVRESPDLNLIEHPWKDLKITVQQRGINVIFQFIIFNK
;
A
#
# COMPACT_ATOMS: atom_id res chain seq x y z
N MET A 1 13.23 -30.59 -3.15
CA MET A 1 14.03 -30.14 -4.32
C MET A 1 13.89 -28.63 -4.47
N ARG A 2 15.00 -27.87 -4.49
CA ARG A 2 14.96 -26.43 -4.78
C ARG A 2 14.79 -26.25 -6.29
N LEU A 3 13.74 -25.55 -6.72
CA LEU A 3 13.61 -25.14 -8.12
C LEU A 3 14.75 -24.15 -8.41
N LYS A 4 15.56 -24.46 -9.43
CA LYS A 4 16.59 -23.55 -9.94
C LYS A 4 15.85 -22.32 -10.47
N GLU A 5 16.15 -21.15 -9.93
CA GLU A 5 15.46 -19.93 -10.33
C GLU A 5 15.61 -19.71 -11.84
N LEU A 6 14.50 -19.35 -12.50
CA LEU A 6 14.52 -19.01 -13.92
C LEU A 6 15.47 -17.85 -14.18
N SER A 7 16.29 -17.97 -15.22
CA SER A 7 17.13 -16.87 -15.70
C SER A 7 16.29 -15.61 -15.92
N VAL A 8 16.84 -14.46 -15.51
CA VAL A 8 16.22 -13.14 -15.67
C VAL A 8 15.85 -12.89 -17.13
N GLU A 9 16.71 -13.30 -18.07
CA GLU A 9 16.46 -13.20 -19.52
C GLU A 9 15.22 -13.97 -19.96
N LEU A 10 15.02 -15.19 -19.43
CA LEU A 10 13.87 -16.01 -19.78
C LEU A 10 12.56 -15.36 -19.31
N ARG A 11 12.57 -14.76 -18.11
CA ARG A 11 11.41 -14.01 -17.57
C ARG A 11 11.09 -12.79 -18.45
N HIS A 12 12.12 -12.05 -18.90
CA HIS A 12 11.92 -10.93 -19.83
C HIS A 12 11.33 -11.37 -21.17
N ARG A 13 11.82 -12.48 -21.75
CA ARG A 13 11.26 -13.05 -22.99
C ARG A 13 9.80 -13.47 -22.82
N ILE A 14 9.42 -14.07 -21.68
CA ILE A 14 8.02 -14.41 -21.37
C ILE A 14 7.15 -13.14 -21.37
N VAL A 15 7.58 -12.09 -20.66
CA VAL A 15 6.81 -10.82 -20.58
C VAL A 15 6.71 -10.15 -21.95
N SER A 16 7.79 -10.15 -22.74
CA SER A 16 7.78 -9.58 -24.10
C SER A 16 6.75 -10.26 -25.00
N ARG A 17 6.75 -11.59 -25.06
CA ARG A 17 5.79 -12.36 -25.86
C ARG A 17 4.35 -12.20 -25.38
N HIS A 18 4.16 -12.13 -24.05
CA HIS A 18 2.84 -11.88 -23.48
C HIS A 18 2.30 -10.49 -23.86
N ARG A 19 3.16 -9.45 -23.86
CA ARG A 19 2.79 -8.11 -24.34
C ARG A 19 2.45 -8.07 -25.83
N SER A 20 3.04 -8.96 -26.63
CA SER A 20 2.68 -9.15 -28.04
C SER A 20 1.35 -9.90 -28.25
N GLY A 21 0.66 -10.30 -27.18
CA GLY A 21 -0.64 -10.98 -27.24
C GLY A 21 -0.54 -12.50 -27.45
N GLU A 22 0.64 -13.10 -27.32
CA GLU A 22 0.78 -14.55 -27.40
C GLU A 22 0.09 -15.24 -26.21
N GLY A 23 -0.68 -16.30 -26.49
CA GLY A 23 -1.31 -17.13 -25.46
C GLY A 23 -0.31 -17.95 -24.65
N TYR A 24 -0.65 -18.32 -23.42
CA TYR A 24 0.26 -19.02 -22.49
C TYR A 24 0.82 -20.34 -23.04
N GLN A 25 0.01 -21.08 -23.81
CA GLN A 25 0.44 -22.34 -24.42
C GLN A 25 1.53 -22.12 -25.48
N ASN A 26 1.37 -21.07 -26.30
CA ASN A 26 2.32 -20.73 -27.36
C ASN A 26 3.65 -20.26 -26.75
N ILE A 27 3.60 -19.43 -25.71
CA ILE A 27 4.80 -18.96 -24.98
C ILE A 27 5.54 -20.13 -24.35
N SER A 28 4.81 -21.05 -23.70
CA SER A 28 5.37 -22.25 -23.07
C SER A 28 6.06 -23.15 -24.10
N ALA A 29 5.43 -23.39 -25.25
CA ALA A 29 5.99 -24.19 -26.34
C ALA A 29 7.24 -23.52 -26.96
N ALA A 30 7.17 -22.22 -27.25
CA ALA A 30 8.25 -21.47 -27.89
C ALA A 30 9.52 -21.38 -27.01
N LEU A 31 9.34 -21.21 -25.70
CA LEU A 31 10.44 -21.05 -24.75
C LEU A 31 10.81 -22.36 -24.02
N LYS A 32 10.13 -23.48 -24.33
CA LYS A 32 10.30 -24.80 -23.70
C LYS A 32 10.23 -24.73 -22.16
N VAL A 33 9.32 -23.93 -21.63
CA VAL A 33 9.09 -23.74 -20.18
C VAL A 33 7.82 -24.48 -19.77
N PRO A 34 7.72 -25.03 -18.55
CA PRO A 34 6.47 -25.62 -18.08
C PRO A 34 5.30 -24.63 -18.16
N LYS A 35 4.12 -25.13 -18.58
CA LYS A 35 2.92 -24.28 -18.78
C LYS A 35 2.55 -23.46 -17.54
N ASN A 36 2.74 -24.01 -16.34
CA ASN A 36 2.41 -23.33 -15.07
C ASN A 36 3.38 -22.18 -14.74
N THR A 37 4.55 -22.15 -15.36
CA THR A 37 5.56 -21.11 -15.13
C THR A 37 5.15 -19.78 -15.78
N VAL A 38 4.62 -19.82 -16.99
CA VAL A 38 4.21 -18.62 -17.75
C VAL A 38 3.25 -17.72 -16.96
N PRO A 39 2.08 -18.22 -16.46
CA PRO A 39 1.18 -17.38 -15.68
C PRO A 39 1.79 -16.92 -14.36
N SER A 40 2.64 -17.73 -13.71
CA SER A 40 3.30 -17.34 -12.46
C SER A 40 4.24 -16.14 -12.62
N VAL A 41 4.94 -16.06 -13.76
CA VAL A 41 5.83 -14.94 -14.09
C VAL A 41 5.00 -13.70 -14.43
N ILE A 42 3.93 -13.86 -15.22
CA ILE A 42 3.05 -12.76 -15.61
C ILE A 42 2.33 -12.16 -14.40
N LEU A 43 1.79 -12.99 -13.50
CA LEU A 43 1.14 -12.54 -12.27
C LEU A 43 2.10 -11.72 -11.39
N LYS A 44 3.35 -12.17 -11.24
CA LYS A 44 4.38 -11.40 -10.51
C LYS A 44 4.71 -10.10 -11.22
N TRP A 45 4.86 -10.12 -12.54
CA TRP A 45 5.14 -8.93 -13.32
C TRP A 45 4.01 -7.90 -13.23
N ASN A 46 2.74 -8.34 -13.29
CA ASN A 46 1.58 -7.46 -13.10
C ASN A 46 1.52 -6.86 -11.70
N LYS A 47 1.93 -7.62 -10.67
CA LYS A 47 1.90 -7.16 -9.27
C LYS A 47 3.00 -6.16 -8.94
N PHE A 48 4.23 -6.42 -9.38
CA PHE A 48 5.42 -5.66 -8.95
C PHE A 48 6.02 -4.78 -10.06
N GLY A 49 5.53 -4.89 -11.29
CA GLY A 49 6.09 -4.20 -12.46
C GLY A 49 7.47 -4.69 -12.90
N THR A 50 8.05 -5.66 -12.19
CA THR A 50 9.42 -6.13 -12.40
C THR A 50 9.50 -7.64 -12.55
N THR A 51 10.47 -8.09 -13.36
CA THR A 51 10.85 -9.50 -13.53
C THR A 51 12.04 -9.90 -12.64
N LYS A 52 12.73 -8.91 -12.06
CA LYS A 52 13.85 -9.14 -11.14
C LYS A 52 13.33 -9.70 -9.82
N THR A 53 14.16 -10.52 -9.17
CA THR A 53 13.85 -11.05 -7.84
C THR A 53 13.84 -9.88 -6.86
N VAL A 54 12.66 -9.55 -6.34
CA VAL A 54 12.51 -8.57 -5.26
C VAL A 54 12.96 -9.23 -3.96
N PRO A 55 13.70 -8.55 -3.08
CA PRO A 55 13.97 -9.05 -1.75
C PRO A 55 12.65 -9.47 -1.09
N ARG A 56 12.67 -10.56 -0.31
CA ARG A 56 11.47 -11.01 0.37
C ARG A 56 11.02 -9.90 1.31
N ASP A 57 9.77 -9.47 1.16
CA ASP A 57 9.20 -8.53 2.12
C ASP A 57 9.25 -9.17 3.51
N GLY A 58 10.02 -8.53 4.39
CA GLY A 58 10.07 -8.83 5.80
C GLY A 58 8.94 -8.12 6.54
N SER A 59 8.62 -8.59 7.74
CA SER A 59 7.77 -7.81 8.63
C SER A 59 8.52 -6.54 9.02
N PRO A 60 7.93 -5.34 8.87
CA PRO A 60 8.54 -4.13 9.38
C PRO A 60 8.79 -4.29 10.88
N ALA A 61 9.98 -3.87 11.33
CA ALA A 61 10.33 -3.94 12.74
C ALA A 61 9.32 -3.16 13.59
N LYS A 62 8.99 -3.68 14.78
CA LYS A 62 8.15 -2.95 15.74
C LYS A 62 8.79 -1.57 15.99
N LEU A 63 8.04 -0.51 15.70
CA LEU A 63 8.50 0.86 15.95
C LEU A 63 8.79 1.03 17.45
N GLY A 64 9.95 1.62 17.77
CA GLY A 64 10.27 2.03 19.13
C GLY A 64 9.34 3.15 19.64
N ILE A 65 9.42 3.48 20.93
CA ILE A 65 8.61 4.54 21.55
C ILE A 65 8.79 5.87 20.81
N GLN A 66 10.02 6.20 20.41
CA GLN A 66 10.32 7.43 19.67
C GLN A 66 9.65 7.47 18.29
N GLY A 67 9.70 6.36 17.53
CA GLY A 67 9.06 6.27 16.22
C GLY A 67 7.54 6.41 16.30
N ARG A 68 6.91 5.83 17.32
CA ARG A 68 5.47 6.02 17.57
C ARG A 68 5.12 7.48 17.88
N ARG A 69 5.95 8.18 18.69
CA ARG A 69 5.74 9.60 19.00
C ARG A 69 5.92 10.50 17.77
N ALA A 70 6.86 10.17 16.89
CA ALA A 70 7.06 10.91 15.64
C ALA A 70 5.82 10.81 14.74
N LEU A 71 5.25 9.62 14.56
CA LEU A 71 4.02 9.42 13.79
C LEU A 71 2.82 10.18 14.36
N VAL A 72 2.65 10.19 15.69
CA VAL A 72 1.58 10.96 16.34
C VAL A 72 1.76 12.48 16.17
N ARG A 73 3.00 12.97 16.00
CA ARG A 73 3.26 14.39 15.72
C ARG A 73 2.98 14.74 14.25
N GLU A 74 3.35 13.87 13.32
CA GLU A 74 3.20 14.08 11.88
C GLU A 74 1.77 13.86 11.39
N SER A 75 1.09 12.87 11.96
CA SER A 75 -0.31 12.56 11.68
C SER A 75 -1.06 12.52 12.99
N PRO A 76 -1.42 13.71 13.52
CA PRO A 76 -2.17 13.85 14.74
C PRO A 76 -3.38 12.91 14.73
N ASP A 77 -4.14 12.91 13.63
CA ASP A 77 -5.38 12.16 13.42
C ASP A 77 -5.29 10.64 13.68
N LEU A 78 -4.08 10.05 13.71
CA LEU A 78 -3.87 8.64 14.05
C LEU A 78 -3.89 8.36 15.56
N ASN A 79 -3.84 9.39 16.41
CA ASN A 79 -4.00 9.27 17.85
C ASN A 79 -5.49 9.30 18.21
N LEU A 80 -6.12 8.12 18.09
CA LEU A 80 -7.55 7.89 18.36
C LEU A 80 -8.02 8.36 19.74
N ILE A 81 -7.13 8.59 20.71
CA ILE A 81 -7.49 9.04 22.07
C ILE A 81 -7.37 10.55 22.21
N GLU A 82 -6.40 11.23 21.60
CA GLU A 82 -6.27 12.68 21.81
C GLU A 82 -7.04 13.51 20.78
N HIS A 83 -7.17 13.01 19.55
CA HIS A 83 -7.77 13.74 18.43
C HIS A 83 -9.25 14.04 18.63
N PRO A 84 -10.10 13.04 18.93
CA PRO A 84 -11.52 13.30 19.12
C PRO A 84 -11.79 14.22 20.32
N TRP A 85 -10.95 14.18 21.36
CA TRP A 85 -11.11 15.05 22.52
C TRP A 85 -10.71 16.50 22.26
N LYS A 86 -9.73 16.75 21.38
CA LYS A 86 -9.38 18.10 20.93
C LYS A 86 -10.53 18.71 20.12
N ASP A 87 -11.07 17.97 19.17
CA ASP A 87 -12.20 18.41 18.33
C ASP A 87 -13.47 18.63 19.15
N LEU A 88 -13.74 17.75 20.13
CA LEU A 88 -14.87 17.89 21.04
C LEU A 88 -14.74 19.13 21.93
N LYS A 89 -13.55 19.41 22.47
CA LYS A 89 -13.29 20.62 23.26
C LYS A 89 -13.51 21.90 22.45
N ILE A 90 -13.02 21.92 21.21
CA ILE A 90 -13.23 23.04 20.28
C ILE A 90 -14.73 23.23 20.02
N THR A 91 -15.45 22.15 19.73
CA THR A 91 -16.89 22.17 19.45
C THR A 91 -17.70 22.66 20.65
N VAL A 92 -17.38 22.19 21.86
CA VAL A 92 -18.07 22.61 23.10
C VAL A 92 -17.81 24.09 23.39
N GLN A 93 -16.58 24.56 23.23
CA GLN A 93 -16.21 25.97 23.42
C GLN A 93 -16.96 26.87 22.42
N GLN A 94 -17.02 26.48 21.14
CA GLN A 94 -17.76 27.20 20.10
C GLN A 94 -19.26 27.25 20.38
N ARG A 95 -19.85 26.16 20.89
CA ARG A 95 -21.27 26.15 21.29
C ARG A 95 -21.53 27.13 22.44
N GLY A 96 -20.69 27.16 23.47
CA GLY A 96 -20.79 28.12 24.57
C GLY A 96 -20.68 29.58 24.10
N ILE A 97 -19.74 29.87 23.20
CA ILE A 97 -19.58 31.19 22.57
C ILE A 97 -20.82 31.54 21.73
N ASN A 98 -21.34 30.61 20.93
CA ASN A 98 -22.52 30.84 20.11
C ASN A 98 -23.78 31.10 20.95
N VAL A 99 -23.94 30.46 22.12
CA VAL A 99 -25.07 30.78 23.02
C VAL A 99 -24.94 32.20 23.56
N ILE A 100 -23.73 32.65 23.92
CA ILE A 100 -23.48 34.02 24.38
C ILE A 100 -23.71 35.03 23.25
N PHE A 101 -23.22 34.76 22.03
CA PHE A 101 -23.46 35.60 20.86
C PHE A 101 -24.96 35.67 20.48
N GLN A 102 -25.69 34.56 20.55
CA GLN A 102 -27.14 34.53 20.31
C GLN A 102 -27.89 35.36 21.37
N PHE A 103 -27.46 35.30 22.63
CA PHE A 103 -28.06 36.06 23.72
C PHE A 103 -27.79 37.57 23.59
N ILE A 104 -26.62 37.96 23.10
CA ILE A 104 -26.25 39.36 22.85
C ILE A 104 -26.99 39.94 21.63
N ILE A 105 -27.16 39.16 20.55
CA ILE A 105 -27.88 39.61 19.34
C ILE A 105 -29.39 39.73 19.58
N PHE A 106 -29.98 38.93 20.47
CA PHE A 106 -31.42 38.96 20.76
C PHE A 106 -31.84 39.95 21.86
N ASN A 107 -30.89 40.62 22.52
CA ASN A 107 -31.12 41.62 23.59
C ASN A 107 -30.68 43.05 23.19
N LYS A 108 -30.75 43.39 21.91
CA LYS A 108 -30.56 44.76 21.39
C LYS A 108 -31.71 45.11 20.46
#